data_AF-X1I9V3-F1
#
_entry.id   AF-X1I9V3-F1
#
_cell.length_a   1.000
_cell.length_b   1.000
_cell.length_c   1.000
_cell.angle_alpha   90.00
_cell.angle_beta   90.00
_cell.angle_gamma   90.00
#
_symmetry.space_group_name_H-M   'P 1'
#
loop_
_entity.id
_entity.type
_entity.pdbx_description
1 polymer ?
#
loop_
_entity_poly.entity_id
_entity_poly.type
_entity_poly.pdbx_seq_one_letter_code
_entity_poly.pdbx_strand_id
1 'polypeptide(L)'
;MIKQITDSKTFLDISDKLKEVRDCDLKQSSLYNYMVAGIYNKKIFTFASYDKDKMNGCLILTLIELSSDLCLNILFVWIDRHYPKLWEEYIEFIDKKAKEFRVRKIIGITKRSVKVIERKYGKYGYHKLYNVFVKEMI
;
A
#
# COMPACT_ATOMS: atom_id res chain seq x y z
N MET A 1 -11.70 6.18 -10.84
CA MET A 1 -11.43 4.79 -11.30
C MET A 1 -9.99 4.43 -10.99
N ILE A 2 -9.76 3.33 -10.30
CA ILE A 2 -8.42 2.83 -9.96
C ILE A 2 -7.83 2.12 -11.18
N LYS A 3 -6.64 2.54 -11.62
CA LYS A 3 -5.93 2.00 -12.78
C LYS A 3 -4.56 1.46 -12.36
N GLN A 4 -4.12 0.41 -13.03
CA GLN A 4 -2.74 -0.09 -12.88
C GLN A 4 -1.77 0.87 -13.58
N ILE A 5 -0.63 1.11 -12.94
CA ILE A 5 0.40 2.04 -13.39
C ILE A 5 1.67 1.28 -13.70
N THR A 6 2.26 1.58 -14.85
CA THR A 6 3.50 0.95 -15.34
C THR A 6 4.48 1.96 -15.94
N ASP A 7 4.19 3.26 -15.88
CA ASP A 7 5.06 4.31 -16.41
C ASP A 7 5.87 5.02 -15.32
N SER A 8 7.12 5.34 -15.65
CA SER A 8 8.07 5.98 -14.72
C SER A 8 7.63 7.37 -14.26
N LYS A 9 6.90 8.12 -15.10
CA LYS A 9 6.45 9.47 -14.75
C LYS A 9 5.49 9.42 -13.56
N THR A 10 4.48 8.58 -13.65
CA THR A 10 3.51 8.40 -12.56
C THR A 10 4.18 7.82 -11.29
N PHE A 11 5.20 6.97 -11.44
CA PHE A 11 5.97 6.49 -10.29
C PHE A 11 6.70 7.61 -9.54
N LEU A 12 7.22 8.62 -10.24
CA LEU A 12 7.80 9.81 -9.60
C LEU A 12 6.72 10.58 -8.85
N ASP A 13 5.56 10.81 -9.48
CA ASP A 13 4.43 11.52 -8.85
C ASP A 13 3.95 10.81 -7.57
N ILE A 14 3.86 9.48 -7.60
CA ILE A 14 3.52 8.65 -6.43
C ILE A 14 4.60 8.77 -5.35
N SER A 15 5.88 8.76 -5.73
CA SER A 15 6.99 8.90 -4.79
C SER A 15 6.98 10.27 -4.11
N ASP A 16 6.50 11.31 -4.80
CA ASP A 16 6.28 12.63 -4.21
C ASP A 16 5.18 12.68 -3.15
N LYS A 17 4.21 11.74 -3.19
CA LYS A 17 3.17 11.65 -2.16
C LYS A 17 3.67 11.24 -0.78
N LEU A 18 4.89 10.69 -0.68
CA LEU A 18 5.53 10.43 0.62
C LEU A 18 5.68 11.70 1.46
N LYS A 19 5.89 12.86 0.83
CA LYS A 19 5.99 14.17 1.52
C LYS A 19 4.70 14.55 2.25
N GLU A 20 3.57 13.97 1.86
CA GLU A 20 2.26 14.22 2.45
C GLU A 20 1.90 13.21 3.57
N VAL A 21 2.70 12.17 3.75
CA VAL A 21 2.46 11.11 4.74
C VAL A 21 3.36 11.34 5.97
N ARG A 22 2.73 11.72 7.08
CA ARG A 22 3.43 11.84 8.37
C ARG A 22 4.01 10.49 8.81
N ASP A 23 5.20 10.55 9.41
CA ASP A 23 5.90 9.40 10.00
C ASP A 23 6.16 8.25 9.01
N CYS A 24 6.48 8.60 7.76
CA CYS A 24 6.86 7.62 6.75
C CYS A 24 8.38 7.50 6.66
N ASP A 25 8.95 6.35 7.06
CA ASP A 25 10.39 6.10 6.93
C ASP A 25 10.81 5.71 5.51
N LEU A 26 9.83 5.53 4.62
CA LEU A 26 10.09 5.09 3.26
C LEU A 26 10.68 6.24 2.44
N LYS A 27 11.89 6.05 1.92
CA LYS A 27 12.54 7.02 1.03
C LYS A 27 11.89 7.01 -0.35
N GLN A 28 11.82 8.18 -0.98
CA GLN A 28 11.27 8.32 -2.34
C GLN A 28 11.98 7.42 -3.36
N SER A 29 13.32 7.39 -3.32
CA SER A 29 14.11 6.54 -4.20
C SER A 29 13.84 5.05 -3.99
N SER A 30 13.71 4.60 -2.73
CA SER A 30 13.35 3.22 -2.42
C SER A 30 11.97 2.87 -2.96
N LEU A 31 10.97 3.74 -2.77
CA LEU A 31 9.63 3.51 -3.27
C LEU A 31 9.57 3.46 -4.81
N TYR A 32 10.25 4.37 -5.48
CA TYR A 32 10.40 4.37 -6.93
C TYR A 32 11.02 3.04 -7.41
N ASN A 33 12.13 2.62 -6.80
CA ASN A 33 12.81 1.37 -7.16
C ASN A 33 11.92 0.14 -6.95
N TYR A 34 11.09 0.11 -5.91
CA TYR A 34 10.10 -0.95 -5.71
C TYR A 34 9.07 -1.00 -6.84
N MET A 35 8.53 0.14 -7.27
CA MET A 35 7.56 0.19 -8.36
C MET A 35 8.17 -0.26 -9.69
N VAL A 36 9.39 0.20 -10.01
CA VAL A 36 10.13 -0.24 -11.20
C VAL A 36 10.41 -1.74 -11.16
N ALA A 37 10.95 -2.24 -10.04
CA ALA A 37 11.21 -3.67 -9.87
C ALA A 37 9.93 -4.51 -10.03
N GLY A 38 8.78 -3.98 -9.58
CA GLY A 38 7.46 -4.57 -9.71
C GLY A 38 7.07 -4.95 -11.14
N ILE A 39 7.40 -4.08 -12.10
CA ILE A 39 7.14 -4.32 -13.53
C ILE A 39 7.82 -5.61 -13.99
N TYR A 40 9.07 -5.82 -13.58
CA TYR A 40 9.89 -6.94 -14.03
C TYR A 40 9.61 -8.21 -13.23
N ASN A 41 9.51 -8.11 -11.90
CA ASN A 41 9.40 -9.27 -11.02
C ASN A 41 7.95 -9.74 -10.81
N LYS A 42 6.95 -8.96 -11.21
CA LYS A 42 5.51 -9.25 -11.04
C LYS A 42 5.12 -9.54 -9.58
N LYS A 43 5.85 -8.98 -8.62
CA LYS A 43 5.59 -9.09 -7.17
C LYS A 43 5.15 -7.77 -6.57
N ILE A 44 5.28 -6.65 -7.27
CA ILE A 44 4.86 -5.33 -6.80
C ILE A 44 3.94 -4.73 -7.86
N PHE A 45 2.77 -4.28 -7.42
CA PHE A 45 1.70 -3.81 -8.27
C PHE A 45 1.30 -2.41 -7.84
N THR A 46 1.44 -1.45 -8.74
CA THR A 46 1.14 -0.04 -8.49
C THR A 46 -0.18 0.32 -9.13
N PHE A 47 -1.02 1.02 -8.37
CA PHE A 47 -2.31 1.51 -8.82
C PHE A 47 -2.46 2.98 -8.44
N ALA A 48 -3.15 3.75 -9.28
CA ALA A 48 -3.51 5.13 -8.98
C ALA A 48 -4.95 5.42 -9.39
N SER A 49 -5.56 6.36 -8.69
CA SER A 49 -6.86 6.92 -9.02
C SER A 49 -6.69 8.41 -9.34
N TYR A 50 -7.50 8.87 -10.30
CA TYR A 50 -7.50 10.22 -10.78
C TYR A 50 -8.93 10.77 -10.77
N ASP A 51 -9.05 12.04 -10.40
CA ASP A 51 -10.20 12.87 -10.71
C ASP A 51 -9.78 13.85 -11.81
N LYS A 52 -10.35 13.68 -13.00
CA LYS A 52 -9.83 14.26 -14.25
C LYS A 52 -8.35 13.90 -14.42
N ASP A 53 -7.46 14.90 -14.40
CA ASP A 53 -6.01 14.72 -14.57
C ASP A 53 -5.24 14.81 -13.23
N LYS A 54 -5.93 14.99 -12.11
CA LYS A 54 -5.30 15.10 -10.79
C LYS A 54 -5.36 13.76 -10.06
N MET A 55 -4.20 13.24 -9.67
CA MET A 55 -4.12 12.06 -8.83
C MET A 55 -4.78 12.35 -7.47
N ASN A 56 -5.80 11.56 -7.11
CA ASN A 56 -6.51 11.67 -5.85
C ASN A 56 -6.25 10.48 -4.92
N GLY A 57 -5.54 9.45 -5.39
CA GLY A 57 -5.03 8.38 -4.56
C GLY A 57 -4.05 7.48 -5.29
N CYS A 58 -3.25 6.75 -4.52
CA CYS A 58 -2.40 5.68 -5.02
C CYS A 58 -2.29 4.54 -4.01
N LEU A 59 -2.07 3.34 -4.53
CA LEU A 59 -1.97 2.10 -3.79
C LEU A 59 -0.84 1.25 -4.38
N ILE A 60 0.05 0.76 -3.52
CA ILE A 60 1.14 -0.14 -3.90
C ILE A 60 0.98 -1.41 -3.10
N LEU A 61 0.80 -2.51 -3.82
CA LEU A 61 0.63 -3.84 -3.28
C LEU A 61 1.85 -4.69 -3.58
N THR A 62 2.22 -5.58 -2.68
CA THR A 62 3.29 -6.55 -2.92
C THR A 62 2.92 -7.94 -2.43
N LEU A 63 3.28 -8.96 -3.20
CA LEU A 63 3.18 -10.35 -2.78
C LEU A 63 4.42 -10.72 -1.96
N ILE A 64 4.20 -11.12 -0.71
CA ILE A 64 5.26 -11.54 0.20
C ILE A 64 4.90 -12.88 0.85
N GLU A 65 5.91 -13.67 1.14
CA GLU A 65 5.76 -14.89 1.93
C GLU A 65 6.03 -14.56 3.40
N LEU A 66 5.07 -14.88 4.25
CA LEU A 66 5.19 -14.73 5.70
C LEU A 66 4.87 -16.07 6.35
N SER A 67 5.87 -16.71 6.97
CA SER A 67 5.73 -18.02 7.62
C SER A 67 5.05 -19.06 6.72
N SER A 68 5.52 -19.17 5.47
CA SER A 68 4.99 -20.06 4.42
C SER A 68 3.60 -19.71 3.86
N ASP A 69 2.99 -18.59 4.29
CA ASP A 69 1.77 -18.07 3.67
C ASP A 69 2.09 -16.95 2.68
N LEU A 70 1.66 -17.13 1.43
CA LEU A 70 1.64 -16.03 0.45
C LEU A 70 0.57 -15.01 0.86
N CYS A 71 1.01 -13.79 1.13
CA CYS A 71 0.19 -12.68 1.59
C CYS A 71 0.26 -11.52 0.59
N LEU A 72 -0.83 -10.76 0.51
CA LEU A 72 -0.85 -9.47 -0.19
C LEU A 72 -0.59 -8.36 0.82
N ASN A 73 0.59 -7.75 0.75
CA ASN A 73 0.97 -6.66 1.62
C ASN A 73 0.67 -5.30 0.99
N ILE A 74 0.04 -4.42 1.76
CA ILE A 74 -0.15 -3.00 1.43
C ILE A 74 1.16 -2.29 1.77
N LEU A 75 1.99 -2.09 0.75
CA LEU A 75 3.30 -1.44 0.91
C LEU A 75 3.15 0.06 1.12
N PHE A 76 2.25 0.70 0.37
CA PHE A 76 1.97 2.12 0.49
C PHE A 76 0.54 2.43 0.04
N VAL A 77 -0.10 3.36 0.74
CA VAL A 77 -1.38 3.93 0.33
C VAL A 77 -1.39 5.41 0.67
N TRP A 78 -1.79 6.23 -0.29
CA TRP A 78 -2.06 7.65 -0.10
C TRP A 78 -3.39 7.99 -0.74
N ILE A 79 -4.14 8.86 -0.08
CA ILE A 79 -5.45 9.34 -0.53
C ILE A 79 -5.50 10.82 -0.22
N ASP A 80 -5.89 11.63 -1.22
CA ASP A 80 -6.15 13.05 -1.03
C ASP A 80 -7.30 13.21 -0.02
N ARG A 81 -7.08 14.05 1.00
CA ARG A 81 -8.03 14.27 2.11
C ARG A 81 -9.44 14.68 1.68
N HIS A 82 -9.60 15.24 0.49
CA HIS A 82 -10.90 15.65 -0.04
C HIS A 82 -11.69 14.49 -0.66
N TYR A 83 -11.12 13.28 -0.73
CA TYR A 83 -11.73 12.08 -1.30
C TYR A 83 -11.82 10.92 -0.28
N PRO A 84 -12.48 11.10 0.88
CA PRO A 84 -12.51 10.09 1.95
C PRO A 84 -13.17 8.76 1.51
N LYS A 85 -14.12 8.80 0.58
CA LYS A 85 -14.79 7.61 0.03
C LYS A 85 -13.86 6.69 -0.76
N LEU A 86 -12.77 7.24 -1.32
CA LEU A 86 -11.77 6.46 -2.05
C LEU A 86 -11.09 5.42 -1.16
N TRP A 87 -11.13 5.62 0.17
CA TRP A 87 -10.65 4.61 1.12
C TRP A 87 -11.44 3.31 1.01
N GLU A 88 -12.77 3.38 0.98
CA GLU A 88 -13.64 2.20 0.87
C GLU A 88 -13.46 1.52 -0.48
N GLU A 89 -13.38 2.30 -1.56
CA GLU A 89 -13.08 1.79 -2.90
C GLU A 89 -11.74 1.05 -2.95
N TYR A 90 -10.70 1.56 -2.29
CA TYR A 90 -9.42 0.87 -2.23
C TYR A 90 -9.48 -0.42 -1.42
N ILE A 91 -10.20 -0.46 -0.30
CA ILE A 91 -10.37 -1.71 0.46
C ILE A 91 -11.04 -2.79 -0.39
N GLU A 92 -12.15 -2.46 -1.05
CA GLU A 92 -12.84 -3.39 -1.95
C GLU A 92 -11.94 -3.84 -3.12
N PHE A 93 -11.15 -2.91 -3.66
CA PHE A 93 -10.19 -3.21 -4.71
C PHE A 93 -9.09 -4.16 -4.23
N ILE A 94 -8.57 -3.97 -3.01
CA ILE A 94 -7.55 -4.83 -2.40
C ILE A 94 -8.12 -6.23 -2.18
N ASP A 95 -9.36 -6.36 -1.69
CA ASP A 95 -10.02 -7.65 -1.50
C ASP A 95 -10.19 -8.40 -2.82
N LYS A 96 -10.57 -7.68 -3.89
CA LYS A 96 -10.64 -8.26 -5.25
C LYS A 96 -9.27 -8.74 -5.70
N LYS A 97 -8.20 -7.96 -5.49
CA LYS A 97 -6.83 -8.36 -5.85
C LYS A 97 -6.32 -9.53 -5.01
N ALA A 98 -6.68 -9.60 -3.73
CA ALA A 98 -6.34 -10.73 -2.89
C ALA A 98 -6.94 -12.04 -3.44
N LYS A 99 -8.21 -12.00 -3.86
CA LYS A 99 -8.88 -13.13 -4.53
C LYS A 99 -8.25 -13.48 -5.88
N GLU A 100 -7.95 -12.48 -6.70
CA GLU A 100 -7.27 -12.65 -8.00
C GLU A 100 -5.92 -13.35 -7.85
N PHE A 101 -5.13 -12.94 -6.85
CA PHE A 101 -3.82 -13.53 -6.54
C PHE A 101 -3.90 -14.81 -5.71
N ARG A 102 -5.10 -15.27 -5.35
CA ARG A 102 -5.34 -16.47 -4.52
C ARG A 102 -4.57 -16.45 -3.19
N VAL A 103 -4.41 -15.27 -2.60
CA VAL A 103 -3.80 -15.14 -1.27
C VAL A 103 -4.85 -15.29 -0.18
N ARG A 104 -4.43 -15.80 0.98
CA ARG A 104 -5.33 -16.00 2.13
C ARG A 104 -5.37 -14.83 3.09
N LYS A 105 -4.37 -13.93 3.02
CA LYS A 105 -4.19 -12.84 3.98
C LYS A 105 -3.81 -11.55 3.25
N ILE A 106 -4.42 -10.46 3.67
CA ILE A 106 -3.97 -9.10 3.37
C ILE A 106 -3.30 -8.56 4.62
N ILE A 107 -2.12 -7.97 4.48
CA ILE A 107 -1.36 -7.43 5.60
C ILE A 107 -0.92 -6.00 5.30
N GLY A 108 -0.63 -5.25 6.36
CA GLY A 108 -0.01 -3.94 6.28
C GLY A 108 0.93 -3.78 7.47
N ILE A 109 2.13 -3.27 7.21
CA ILE A 109 3.12 -3.00 8.24
C ILE A 109 3.11 -1.51 8.53
N THR A 110 2.99 -1.14 9.80
CA THR A 110 2.88 0.27 10.20
C THR A 110 3.44 0.50 11.59
N LYS A 111 4.02 1.69 11.80
CA LYS A 111 4.45 2.19 13.12
C LYS A 111 3.30 2.85 13.90
N ARG A 112 2.12 2.99 13.30
CA ARG A 112 0.96 3.60 13.97
C ARG A 112 0.51 2.75 15.15
N SER A 113 -0.03 3.40 16.18
CA SER A 113 -0.54 2.68 17.34
C SER A 113 -1.70 1.75 16.97
N VAL A 114 -1.79 0.62 17.66
CA VAL A 114 -2.81 -0.41 17.42
C VAL A 114 -4.22 0.17 17.47
N LYS A 115 -4.51 1.05 18.44
CA LYS A 115 -5.80 1.76 18.58
C LYS A 115 -6.17 2.62 17.36
N VAL A 116 -5.20 3.17 16.64
CA VAL A 116 -5.46 3.94 15.41
C VAL A 116 -5.80 2.98 14.26
N ILE A 117 -5.10 1.85 14.19
CA ILE A 117 -5.35 0.82 13.17
C ILE A 117 -6.69 0.14 13.39
N GLU A 118 -7.04 -0.26 14.61
CA GLU A 118 -8.35 -0.86 14.93
C GLU A 118 -9.51 0.06 14.55
N ARG A 119 -9.40 1.37 14.84
CA ARG A 119 -10.45 2.34 14.46
C ARG A 119 -10.62 2.47 12.95
N LYS A 120 -9.53 2.47 12.18
CA LYS A 120 -9.57 2.70 10.73
C LYS A 120 -9.81 1.43 9.92
N TYR A 121 -9.16 0.33 10.31
CA TYR A 121 -9.13 -0.92 9.56
C TYR A 121 -9.92 -2.05 10.21
N GLY A 122 -10.21 -1.98 11.52
CA GLY A 122 -10.90 -3.05 12.25
C GLY A 122 -12.30 -3.34 11.71
N LYS A 123 -13.03 -2.30 11.25
CA LYS A 123 -14.33 -2.47 10.57
C LYS A 123 -14.25 -3.27 9.25
N TYR A 124 -13.06 -3.49 8.71
CA TYR A 124 -12.79 -4.32 7.54
C TYR A 124 -12.10 -5.65 7.90
N GLY A 125 -12.11 -6.06 9.18
CA GLY A 125 -11.59 -7.36 9.63
C GLY A 125 -10.08 -7.40 9.93
N TYR A 126 -9.37 -6.28 9.79
CA TYR A 126 -7.95 -6.21 10.15
C TYR A 126 -7.77 -6.26 11.66
N HIS A 127 -6.81 -7.05 12.12
CA HIS A 127 -6.41 -7.15 13.52
C HIS A 127 -4.90 -7.28 13.61
N LYS A 128 -4.34 -6.98 14.80
CA LYS A 128 -2.91 -7.16 15.04
C LYS A 128 -2.55 -8.64 14.99
N LEU A 129 -1.53 -8.99 14.20
CA LEU A 129 -1.07 -10.37 14.05
C LEU A 129 0.11 -10.72 14.97
N TYR A 130 1.17 -9.90 14.98
CA TYR A 130 2.39 -10.18 15.76
C TYR A 130 3.09 -8.92 16.26
N ASN A 131 4.14 -9.12 17.06
CA ASN A 131 5.04 -8.06 17.54
C ASN A 131 6.32 -8.03 16.70
N VAL A 132 6.80 -6.82 16.39
CA VAL A 132 8.10 -6.62 15.74
C VAL A 132 9.11 -6.23 16.82
N PHE A 133 10.20 -6.98 16.92
CA PHE A 133 11.35 -6.66 17.78
C PHE A 133 12.47 -6.13 16.88
N VAL A 134 13.01 -4.94 17.20
CA VAL A 134 14.05 -4.28 16.41
C VAL A 134 15.28 -4.08 17.28
N LYS A 135 16.45 -4.47 16.79
CA LYS A 135 17.76 -4.11 17.34
C LYS A 135 18.42 -3.14 16.38
N GLU A 136 18.72 -1.93 16.85
CA GLU A 136 19.47 -0.96 16.08
C GLU A 136 20.96 -1.37 16.07
N MET A 137 21.57 -1.29 14.90
CA MET A 137 23.00 -1.48 14.72
C MET A 137 23.62 -0.09 14.55
N ILE A 138 24.55 0.27 15.43
CA ILE A 138 25.35 1.50 15.36
C ILE A 138 26.56 1.24 14.47
#